data_AF-W2NKF6-F1
#
_entry.id   AF-W2NKF6-F1
#
_cell.length_a   1.000
_cell.length_b   1.000
_cell.length_c   1.000
_cell.angle_alpha   90.00
_cell.angle_beta   90.00
_cell.angle_gamma   90.00
#
_symmetry.space_group_name_H-M   'P 1'
#
loop_
_entity.id
_entity.type
_entity.pdbx_description
1 polymer ?
#
loop_
_entity_poly.entity_id
_entity_poly.type
_entity_poly.pdbx_seq_one_letter_code
_entity_poly.pdbx_strand_id
1 'polypeptide(L)'
;MAPNFDQGPYPHDVQPASTLWTEDEYTKVWEHFLDKFAAIQSRFPAPIDRFEEEGRAKMQKIVMRMIERRAPITLVLPAFPFKSPNSTDKVLGKLPDRAEELSMERLERFCREVEEAYPPGCKMVIFSDGRVFNDLLG
;
A
#
# COMPACT_ATOMS: atom_id res chain seq x y z
N MET A 1 10.08 -7.57 -20.13
CA MET A 1 10.25 -8.80 -19.33
C MET A 1 8.90 -9.12 -18.71
N ALA A 2 8.28 -10.20 -19.18
CA ALA A 2 7.06 -10.77 -18.64
C ALA A 2 7.33 -11.36 -17.25
N PRO A 3 6.33 -11.43 -16.35
CA PRO A 3 6.51 -12.09 -15.07
C PRO A 3 6.68 -13.61 -15.27
N ASN A 4 7.65 -14.17 -14.55
CA ASN A 4 7.90 -15.59 -14.47
C ASN A 4 6.78 -16.22 -13.61
N PHE A 5 6.00 -17.14 -14.18
CA PHE A 5 4.85 -17.78 -13.52
C PHE A 5 5.24 -18.91 -12.52
N ASP A 6 6.54 -19.11 -12.29
CA ASP A 6 7.08 -20.19 -11.44
C ASP A 6 7.43 -19.77 -10.00
N GLN A 7 6.80 -18.72 -9.49
CA GLN A 7 6.78 -18.49 -8.04
C GLN A 7 5.71 -19.42 -7.46
N GLY A 8 6.14 -20.57 -6.93
CA GLY A 8 5.28 -21.49 -6.18
C GLY A 8 4.48 -20.75 -5.09
N PRO A 9 3.33 -21.30 -4.66
CA PRO A 9 2.48 -20.64 -3.69
C PRO A 9 3.27 -20.37 -2.41
N TYR A 10 3.44 -19.08 -2.06
CA TYR A 10 3.93 -18.69 -0.74
C TYR A 10 3.08 -19.41 0.32
N PRO A 11 3.70 -20.01 1.36
CA PRO A 11 2.98 -20.78 2.36
C PRO A 11 2.25 -19.82 3.29
N HIS A 12 1.11 -19.30 2.85
CA HIS A 12 0.07 -18.90 3.78
C HIS A 12 -0.86 -20.11 3.92
N ASP A 13 -0.61 -20.86 4.97
CA ASP A 13 -1.55 -21.80 5.54
C ASP A 13 -2.93 -21.15 5.55
N VAL A 14 -3.84 -21.71 4.76
CA VAL A 14 -5.25 -21.36 4.81
C VAL A 14 -5.75 -21.80 6.18
N GLN A 15 -5.76 -20.87 7.13
CA GLN A 15 -6.42 -21.08 8.41
C GLN A 15 -7.88 -21.48 8.15
N PRO A 16 -8.40 -22.52 8.83
CA PRO A 16 -9.76 -22.95 8.61
C PRO A 16 -10.73 -21.82 9.01
N ALA A 17 -11.70 -21.56 8.14
CA ALA A 17 -12.80 -20.66 8.40
C ALA A 17 -13.68 -21.26 9.52
N SER A 18 -13.54 -20.81 10.76
CA SER A 18 -14.52 -21.20 11.81
C SER A 18 -14.69 -20.23 12.98
N THR A 19 -14.32 -18.96 12.86
CA THR A 19 -14.77 -17.95 13.84
C THR A 19 -15.12 -16.65 13.12
N LEU A 20 -16.43 -16.39 13.07
CA LEU A 20 -16.95 -15.06 12.74
C LEU A 20 -16.40 -14.11 13.80
N TRP A 21 -15.68 -13.08 13.37
CA TRP A 21 -15.32 -12.00 14.27
C TRP A 21 -16.57 -11.24 14.72
N THR A 22 -16.49 -10.71 15.93
CA THR A 22 -17.44 -9.76 16.49
C THR A 22 -17.28 -8.39 15.78
N GLU A 23 -18.33 -7.57 15.84
CA GLU A 23 -18.28 -6.18 15.34
C GLU A 23 -17.15 -5.36 15.98
N ASP A 24 -16.82 -5.65 17.23
CA ASP A 24 -15.73 -5.01 17.97
C ASP A 24 -14.35 -5.38 17.38
N GLU A 25 -14.14 -6.64 17.02
CA GLU A 25 -12.89 -7.08 16.36
C GLU A 25 -12.73 -6.44 14.97
N TYR A 26 -13.80 -6.37 14.18
CA TYR A 26 -13.78 -5.67 12.89
C TYR A 26 -13.46 -4.19 13.03
N THR A 27 -14.10 -3.53 14.00
CA THR A 27 -13.90 -2.10 14.28
C THR A 27 -12.45 -1.84 14.71
N LYS A 28 -11.91 -2.66 15.60
CA LYS A 28 -10.51 -2.56 16.06
C LYS A 28 -9.51 -2.66 14.92
N VAL A 29 -9.71 -3.60 13.99
CA VAL A 29 -8.82 -3.75 12.83
C VAL A 29 -8.91 -2.54 11.91
N TRP A 30 -10.11 -2.02 11.68
CA TRP A 30 -10.32 -0.83 10.85
C TRP A 30 -9.69 0.42 11.46
N GLU A 31 -9.88 0.65 12.76
CA GLU A 31 -9.30 1.78 13.48
C GLU A 31 -7.77 1.71 13.49
N HIS A 32 -7.22 0.52 13.75
CA HIS A 32 -5.78 0.29 13.69
C HIS A 32 -5.23 0.54 12.28
N PHE A 33 -5.90 0.03 11.25
CA PHE A 33 -5.52 0.29 9.85
C PHE A 33 -5.50 1.79 9.55
N LEU A 34 -6.54 2.53 9.95
CA LEU A 34 -6.60 3.99 9.73
C LEU A 34 -5.48 4.74 10.45
N ASP A 35 -5.17 4.36 11.70
CA ASP A 35 -4.07 4.94 12.47
C ASP A 35 -2.73 4.77 11.73
N LYS A 36 -2.43 3.54 11.26
CA LYS A 36 -1.19 3.29 10.50
C LYS A 36 -1.20 3.95 9.13
N PHE A 37 -2.35 3.99 8.47
CA PHE A 37 -2.50 4.65 7.18
C PHE A 37 -2.24 6.15 7.27
N ALA A 38 -2.69 6.80 8.35
CA ALA A 38 -2.45 8.22 8.59
C ALA A 38 -0.95 8.58 8.65
N ALA A 39 -0.08 7.62 8.98
CA ALA A 39 1.37 7.81 8.96
C ALA A 39 1.95 7.84 7.53
N ILE A 40 1.30 7.27 6.52
CA ILE A 40 1.79 7.28 5.13
C ILE A 40 0.93 8.13 4.19
N GLN A 41 -0.22 8.61 4.67
CA GLN A 41 -1.13 9.45 3.91
C GLN A 41 -0.51 10.82 3.60
N SER A 42 -0.52 11.19 2.32
CA SER A 42 -0.25 12.57 1.90
C SER A 42 -1.44 13.46 2.26
N ARG A 43 -1.17 14.64 2.81
CA ARG A 43 -2.19 15.63 3.17
C ARG A 43 -2.05 16.86 2.29
N PHE A 44 -3.17 17.35 1.77
CA PHE A 44 -3.23 18.53 0.93
C PHE A 44 -4.13 19.59 1.56
N PRO A 45 -3.99 20.87 1.19
CA PRO A 45 -4.97 21.87 1.60
C PRO A 45 -6.32 21.61 0.92
N ALA A 46 -7.40 21.95 1.60
CA ALA A 46 -8.72 22.02 0.99
C ALA A 46 -8.71 23.01 -0.21
N PRO A 47 -9.44 22.76 -1.30
CA PRO A 47 -10.41 21.66 -1.49
C PRO A 47 -9.84 20.40 -2.16
N ILE A 48 -8.51 20.29 -2.29
CA ILE A 48 -7.87 19.16 -3.01
C ILE A 48 -7.95 17.88 -2.17
N ASP A 49 -7.66 17.99 -0.87
CA ASP A 49 -7.83 16.87 0.05
C ASP A 49 -9.31 16.64 0.29
N ARG A 50 -9.77 15.43 -0.03
CA ARG A 50 -11.15 14.99 0.12
C ARG A 50 -11.26 13.66 0.86
N PHE A 51 -10.22 13.32 1.63
CA PHE A 51 -10.19 12.03 2.30
C PHE A 51 -11.27 11.94 3.37
N GLU A 52 -11.42 12.93 4.23
CA GLU A 52 -12.43 12.87 5.30
C GLU A 52 -13.87 12.98 4.77
N GLU A 53 -14.11 13.78 3.73
CA GLU A 53 -15.45 13.97 3.18
C GLU A 53 -15.96 12.72 2.45
N GLU A 54 -15.09 12.01 1.73
CA GLU A 54 -15.52 10.86 0.90
C GLU A 54 -14.53 9.70 0.84
N GLY A 55 -13.23 9.97 0.86
CA GLY A 55 -12.20 8.95 0.69
C GLY A 55 -12.24 7.87 1.78
N ARG A 56 -12.42 8.27 3.03
CA ARG A 56 -12.44 7.41 4.22
C ARG A 56 -13.58 6.40 4.16
N ALA A 57 -14.80 6.84 3.86
CA ALA A 57 -15.96 5.96 3.75
C ALA A 57 -15.82 4.95 2.58
N LYS A 58 -15.29 5.41 1.43
CA LYS A 58 -15.01 4.53 0.28
C LYS A 58 -13.94 3.48 0.61
N MET A 59 -12.86 3.91 1.28
CA MET A 59 -11.78 3.03 1.71
C MET A 59 -12.26 1.99 2.72
N GLN A 60 -13.03 2.41 3.73
CA GLN A 60 -13.62 1.51 4.72
C GLN A 60 -14.38 0.37 4.06
N LYS A 61 -15.26 0.70 3.11
CA LYS A 61 -16.06 -0.29 2.38
C LYS A 61 -15.20 -1.33 1.65
N ILE A 62 -14.07 -0.92 1.08
CA ILE A 62 -13.16 -1.81 0.35
C ILE A 62 -12.36 -2.69 1.33
N VAL A 63 -11.80 -2.07 2.37
CA VAL A 63 -10.97 -2.75 3.38
C VAL A 63 -11.81 -3.77 4.16
N MET A 64 -13.00 -3.39 4.62
CA MET A 64 -13.91 -4.27 5.34
C MET A 64 -14.27 -5.53 4.54
N ARG A 65 -14.49 -5.40 3.23
CA ARG A 65 -14.75 -6.56 2.36
C ARG A 65 -13.59 -7.56 2.35
N MET A 66 -12.34 -7.08 2.46
CA MET A 66 -11.18 -7.96 2.54
C MET A 66 -11.10 -8.65 3.91
N ILE A 67 -11.37 -7.89 4.98
CA ILE A 67 -11.37 -8.39 6.37
C ILE A 67 -12.44 -9.47 6.57
N GLU A 68 -13.68 -9.21 6.11
CA GLU A 68 -14.80 -10.17 6.13
C GLU A 68 -14.45 -11.49 5.41
N ARG A 69 -13.62 -11.41 4.37
CA ARG A 69 -13.17 -12.56 3.57
C ARG A 69 -11.92 -13.22 4.12
N ARG A 70 -11.34 -12.74 5.22
CA ARG A 70 -10.03 -13.18 5.72
C ARG A 70 -8.91 -13.08 4.68
N ALA A 71 -9.04 -12.13 3.77
CA ALA A 71 -8.07 -11.92 2.69
C ALA A 71 -7.08 -10.81 3.07
N PRO A 72 -5.81 -10.88 2.63
CA PRO A 72 -4.86 -9.79 2.82
C PRO A 72 -5.38 -8.47 2.25
N ILE A 73 -5.18 -7.37 2.96
CA ILE A 73 -5.54 -6.03 2.45
C ILE A 73 -4.50 -5.65 1.39
N THR A 74 -4.90 -5.59 0.12
CA THR A 74 -3.99 -5.24 -0.98
C THR A 74 -4.12 -3.78 -1.36
N LEU A 75 -3.03 -3.02 -1.26
CA LEU A 75 -2.90 -1.65 -1.76
C LEU A 75 -2.10 -1.68 -3.05
N VAL A 76 -2.55 -0.93 -4.05
CA VAL A 76 -1.84 -0.77 -5.32
C VAL A 76 -1.37 0.68 -5.40
N LEU A 77 -0.06 0.87 -5.50
CA LEU A 77 0.59 2.17 -5.55
C LEU A 77 1.33 2.35 -6.89
N PRO A 78 0.81 3.20 -7.79
CA PRO A 78 1.59 3.69 -8.92
C PRO A 78 2.74 4.57 -8.41
N ALA A 79 3.98 4.10 -8.51
CA ALA A 79 5.14 4.81 -7.99
C ALA A 79 6.46 4.25 -8.52
N PHE A 80 7.55 4.98 -8.23
CA PHE A 80 8.93 4.62 -8.59
C PHE A 80 9.13 4.37 -10.10
N PRO A 81 8.79 5.34 -10.98
CA PRO A 81 9.02 5.21 -12.42
C PRO A 81 10.52 5.25 -12.76
N PHE A 82 11.19 6.33 -12.37
CA PHE A 82 12.61 6.63 -12.58
C PHE A 82 12.97 7.94 -11.86
N LYS A 83 14.27 8.24 -11.73
CA LYS A 83 14.78 9.53 -11.23
C LYS A 83 14.62 10.63 -12.26
N SER A 84 14.43 11.88 -11.81
CA SER A 84 14.37 13.05 -12.71
C SER A 84 15.60 13.12 -13.63
N PRO A 85 15.43 13.50 -14.91
CA PRO A 85 16.57 13.71 -15.80
C PRO A 85 17.43 14.93 -15.42
N ASN A 86 16.92 15.85 -14.59
CA ASN A 86 17.73 16.93 -14.02
C ASN A 86 18.61 16.38 -12.87
N SER A 87 19.78 15.86 -13.23
CA SER A 87 20.80 15.37 -12.29
C SER A 87 21.69 16.46 -11.70
N THR A 88 21.48 17.72 -12.06
CA THR A 88 22.27 18.84 -11.53
C THR A 88 21.64 19.39 -10.26
N ASP A 89 20.32 19.59 -10.27
CA ASP A 89 19.62 20.31 -9.20
C ASP A 89 18.65 19.45 -8.39
N LYS A 90 18.21 18.29 -8.92
CA LYS A 90 17.08 17.54 -8.34
C LYS A 90 17.42 16.14 -7.84
N VAL A 91 18.37 15.45 -8.44
CA VAL A 91 18.72 14.07 -8.08
C VAL A 91 20.23 13.86 -8.08
N LEU A 92 20.68 12.89 -7.28
CA LEU A 92 22.10 12.57 -7.14
C LEU A 92 22.63 11.67 -8.28
N GLY A 93 21.74 11.14 -9.12
CA GLY A 93 22.08 10.25 -10.21
C GLY A 93 20.84 9.56 -10.79
N LYS A 94 21.08 8.60 -11.68
CA LYS A 94 20.00 7.85 -12.38
C LYS A 94 19.50 6.63 -11.60
N LEU A 95 20.32 6.11 -10.69
CA LEU A 95 19.98 4.94 -9.89
C LEU A 95 19.16 5.36 -8.66
N PRO A 96 18.33 4.45 -8.10
CA PRO A 96 17.74 4.65 -6.79
C PRO A 96 18.82 4.96 -5.75
N ASP A 97 18.50 5.86 -4.84
CA ASP A 97 19.36 6.28 -3.74
C ASP A 97 18.67 6.08 -2.39
N ARG A 98 19.23 6.66 -1.33
CA ARG A 98 18.71 6.51 0.03
C ARG A 98 17.25 6.98 0.17
N ALA A 99 16.78 7.88 -0.69
CA ALA A 99 15.40 8.33 -0.65
C ALA A 99 14.42 7.20 -1.01
N GLU A 100 14.70 6.42 -2.06
CA GLU A 100 13.88 5.26 -2.41
C GLU A 100 13.97 4.16 -1.36
N GLU A 101 15.16 3.90 -0.81
CA GLU A 101 15.33 2.89 0.24
C GLU A 101 14.47 3.19 1.48
N LEU A 102 14.54 4.43 1.99
CA LEU A 102 13.73 4.87 3.14
C LEU A 102 12.23 4.89 2.82
N SER A 103 11.87 5.22 1.59
CA SER A 103 10.46 5.16 1.15
C SER A 103 9.94 3.73 1.16
N MET A 104 10.72 2.77 0.64
CA MET A 104 10.37 1.35 0.67
C MET A 104 10.28 0.81 2.10
N GLU A 105 11.24 1.17 2.97
CA GLU A 105 11.21 0.78 4.38
C GLU A 105 9.95 1.29 5.07
N ARG A 106 9.52 2.52 4.78
CA ARG A 106 8.29 3.11 5.33
C ARG A 106 7.04 2.35 4.88
N LEU A 107 6.96 1.97 3.60
CA LEU A 107 5.83 1.20 3.07
C LEU A 107 5.78 -0.21 3.67
N GLU A 108 6.92 -0.88 3.79
CA GLU A 108 7.03 -2.19 4.42
C GLU A 108 6.64 -2.15 5.90
N ARG A 109 7.12 -1.12 6.63
CA ARG A 109 6.75 -0.90 8.02
C ARG A 109 5.25 -0.77 8.20
N PHE A 110 4.59 0.03 7.36
CA PHE A 110 3.13 0.14 7.38
C PHE A 110 2.45 -1.22 7.20
N CYS A 111 2.88 -2.03 6.23
CA CYS A 111 2.30 -3.36 6.02
C CYS A 111 2.46 -4.27 7.25
N ARG A 112 3.64 -4.27 7.87
CA ARG A 112 3.93 -5.04 9.09
C ARG A 112 3.11 -4.57 10.29
N GLU A 113 2.97 -3.26 10.48
CA GLU A 113 2.16 -2.70 11.57
C GLU A 113 0.68 -3.05 11.40
N VAL A 114 0.15 -3.13 10.17
CA VAL A 114 -1.23 -3.59 9.94
C VAL A 114 -1.38 -5.08 10.28
N GLU A 115 -0.38 -5.91 9.96
CA GLU A 115 -0.38 -7.35 10.23
C GLU A 115 -0.46 -7.67 11.74
N GLU A 116 0.05 -6.80 12.61
CA GLU A 116 -0.05 -6.93 14.07
C GLU A 116 -1.51 -7.01 14.57
N ALA A 117 -2.43 -6.28 13.93
CA ALA A 117 -3.86 -6.30 14.26
C ALA A 117 -4.68 -7.21 13.33
N TYR A 118 -4.17 -7.52 12.15
CA TYR A 118 -4.87 -8.31 11.13
C TYR A 118 -3.96 -9.41 10.57
N PRO A 119 -4.00 -10.64 11.13
CA PRO A 119 -3.07 -11.72 10.78
C PRO A 119 -2.99 -12.11 9.29
N PRO A 120 -4.07 -12.03 8.47
CA PRO A 120 -3.94 -12.21 7.01
C PRO A 120 -3.06 -11.15 6.33
N GLY A 121 -2.77 -10.06 7.02
CA GLY A 121 -1.75 -9.08 6.65
C GLY A 121 -2.20 -8.04 5.63
N CYS A 122 -1.21 -7.27 5.20
CA CYS A 122 -1.34 -6.17 4.27
C CYS A 122 -0.25 -6.29 3.19
N LYS A 123 -0.63 -6.09 1.93
CA LYS A 123 0.28 -6.19 0.78
C LYS A 123 0.33 -4.87 0.03
N MET A 124 1.53 -4.29 -0.08
CA MET A 124 1.80 -3.17 -0.96
C MET A 124 2.28 -3.67 -2.33
N VAL A 125 1.51 -3.39 -3.37
CA VAL A 125 1.86 -3.69 -4.77
C VAL A 125 2.28 -2.40 -5.45
N ILE A 126 3.57 -2.28 -5.76
CA ILE A 126 4.09 -1.15 -6.53
C ILE A 126 3.91 -1.43 -8.01
N PHE A 127 3.08 -0.60 -8.66
CA PHE A 127 2.91 -0.60 -10.10
C PHE A 127 3.80 0.48 -10.69
N SER A 128 5.04 0.15 -11.07
CA SER A 128 5.95 1.13 -11.66
C SER A 128 5.39 1.65 -12.98
N ASP A 129 5.14 2.95 -13.03
CA ASP A 129 4.45 3.65 -14.11
C ASP A 129 5.41 4.25 -15.15
N GLY A 130 6.72 4.00 -15.01
CA GLY A 130 7.74 4.56 -15.90
C GLY A 130 7.58 4.15 -17.37
N ARG A 131 7.08 2.93 -17.65
CA ARG A 131 6.81 2.49 -19.03
C ARG A 131 5.62 3.19 -19.69
N VAL A 132 4.64 3.63 -18.90
CA VAL A 132 3.43 4.28 -19.42
C VAL A 132 3.75 5.71 -19.86
N PHE A 133 4.73 6.36 -19.21
CA PHE A 133 5.05 7.77 -19.41
C PHE A 133 6.42 8.04 -20.04
N ASN A 134 7.18 7.01 -20.40
CA ASN A 134 8.55 7.14 -20.92
C ASN A 134 8.62 8.14 -22.09
N ASP A 135 7.67 8.06 -23.02
CA ASP A 135 7.65 8.90 -24.23
C ASP A 135 7.25 10.36 -23.96
N LEU A 136 6.68 10.65 -22.78
CA LEU A 136 6.25 11.99 -22.38
C LEU A 136 7.23 12.69 -21.44
N LEU A 137 8.06 11.93 -20.73
CA LEU A 137 8.86 12.43 -19.61
C LEU A 137 10.38 12.39 -19.85
N GLY A 138 10.84 11.72 -20.92
CA GLY A 138 12.20 11.87 -21.48
C GLY A 138 13.24 10.89 -20.97
#